data_AF-A0A497TYG2-F1
#
_entry.id   AF-A0A497TYG2-F1
#
_cell.length_a   1.000
_cell.length_b   1.000
_cell.length_c   1.000
_cell.angle_alpha   90.00
_cell.angle_beta   90.00
_cell.angle_gamma   90.00
#
_symmetry.space_group_name_H-M   'P 1'
#
loop_
_entity.id
_entity.type
_entity.pdbx_description
1 polymer ?
#
loop_
_entity_poly.entity_id
_entity_poly.type
_entity_poly.pdbx_seq_one_letter_code
_entity_poly.pdbx_strand_id
1 'polypeptide(L)'
;MKQIWNEEELAQYWSLIYEELELLKTKPQKHHLIFCMQLKYYKNYGAFPENGKDISEIPLQYISEQLDISDNIFSYEWESRTARRHRQEILTFLKIRKLRV
;
A
#
# COMPACT_ATOMS: atom_id res chain seq x y z
N MET A 1 -5.18 1.09 12.31
CA MET A 1 -4.18 0.05 11.96
C MET A 1 -3.48 -0.45 13.22
N LYS A 2 -3.08 -1.74 13.26
CA LYS A 2 -2.24 -2.32 14.32
C LYS A 2 -0.87 -1.63 14.32
N GLN A 3 -0.38 -1.22 15.48
CA GLN A 3 0.83 -0.39 15.59
C GLN A 3 2.11 -1.18 15.87
N ILE A 4 2.02 -2.31 16.57
CA ILE A 4 3.18 -3.15 16.92
C ILE A 4 3.09 -4.41 16.08
N TRP A 5 4.07 -4.66 15.21
CA TRP A 5 4.18 -5.87 14.39
C TRP A 5 5.47 -6.60 14.73
N ASN A 6 5.42 -7.92 14.84
CA ASN A 6 6.64 -8.72 14.94
C ASN A 6 7.12 -9.16 13.53
N GLU A 7 8.32 -9.71 13.46
CA GLU A 7 8.95 -10.10 12.18
C GLU A 7 8.15 -11.17 11.43
N GLU A 8 7.58 -12.16 12.13
CA GLU A 8 6.78 -13.22 11.51
C GLU A 8 5.51 -12.65 10.87
N GLU A 9 4.84 -11.72 11.57
CA GLU A 9 3.66 -11.04 11.05
C GLU A 9 4.00 -10.10 9.88
N LEU A 10 5.14 -9.43 9.91
CA LEU A 10 5.62 -8.63 8.78
C LEU A 10 5.88 -9.51 7.55
N ALA A 11 6.58 -10.63 7.74
CA ALA A 11 6.83 -11.59 6.68
C ALA A 11 5.51 -12.13 6.08
N GLN A 12 4.53 -12.44 6.93
CA GLN A 12 3.25 -13.00 6.48
C GLN A 12 2.35 -11.98 5.76
N TYR A 13 2.23 -10.77 6.30
CA TYR A 13 1.20 -9.81 5.87
C TYR A 13 1.73 -8.65 5.02
N TRP A 14 3.03 -8.36 5.10
CA TRP A 14 3.63 -7.16 4.51
C TRP A 14 4.76 -7.44 3.50
N SER A 15 5.20 -8.70 3.35
CA SER A 15 6.14 -9.09 2.28
C SER A 15 5.51 -8.93 0.89
N LEU A 16 6.22 -8.26 -0.02
CA LEU A 16 5.79 -8.08 -1.40
C LEU A 16 6.05 -9.35 -2.22
N ILE A 17 5.03 -9.82 -2.93
CA ILE A 17 5.17 -10.94 -3.88
C ILE A 17 5.41 -10.44 -5.30
N TYR A 18 5.86 -11.33 -6.17
CA TYR A 18 6.19 -11.01 -7.57
C TYR A 18 5.05 -10.29 -8.30
N GLU A 19 3.81 -10.78 -8.19
CA GLU A 19 2.65 -10.19 -8.85
C GLU A 19 2.34 -8.78 -8.35
N GLU A 20 2.63 -8.48 -7.08
CA GLU A 20 2.45 -7.15 -6.51
C GLU A 20 3.53 -6.19 -7.03
N LEU A 21 4.76 -6.68 -7.22
CA LEU A 21 5.85 -5.90 -7.82
C LEU A 21 5.62 -5.61 -9.31
N GLU A 22 5.01 -6.52 -10.07
CA GLU A 22 4.63 -6.27 -11.47
C GLU A 22 3.70 -5.06 -11.62
N LEU A 23 2.84 -4.78 -10.62
CA LEU A 23 1.98 -3.60 -10.64
C LEU A 23 2.76 -2.28 -10.63
N LEU A 24 3.99 -2.29 -10.14
CA LEU A 24 4.84 -1.10 -10.01
C LEU A 24 5.50 -0.68 -11.32
N LYS A 25 5.72 -1.62 -12.25
CA LYS A 25 6.41 -1.36 -13.54
C LYS A 25 5.75 -0.29 -14.40
N THR A 26 4.45 -0.08 -14.22
CA THR A 26 3.66 0.91 -14.96
C THR A 26 3.68 2.31 -14.33
N LYS A 27 4.40 2.49 -13.21
CA LYS A 27 4.32 3.67 -12.35
C LYS A 27 5.70 4.28 -12.11
N PRO A 28 5.78 5.62 -12.00
CA PRO A 28 6.97 6.30 -11.50
C PRO A 28 7.37 5.81 -10.10
N GLN A 29 8.67 5.70 -9.83
CA GLN A 29 9.22 5.22 -8.54
C GLN A 29 8.66 5.96 -7.33
N LYS A 30 8.43 7.28 -7.43
CA LYS A 30 7.80 8.11 -6.38
C LYS A 30 6.42 7.63 -5.92
N HIS A 31 5.79 6.72 -6.66
CA HIS A 31 4.49 6.16 -6.34
C HIS A 31 4.54 4.71 -5.83
N HIS A 32 5.72 4.07 -5.83
CA HIS A 32 5.83 2.65 -5.50
C HIS A 32 5.47 2.38 -4.04
N LEU A 33 6.14 3.07 -3.11
CA LEU A 33 5.91 2.89 -1.67
C LEU A 33 4.45 3.12 -1.29
N ILE A 34 3.88 4.26 -1.68
CA ILE A 34 2.50 4.62 -1.37
C ILE A 34 1.47 3.65 -1.99
N PHE A 35 1.78 3.09 -3.16
CA PHE A 35 0.91 2.11 -3.82
C PHE A 35 0.94 0.77 -3.07
N CYS A 36 2.14 0.27 -2.74
CA CYS A 36 2.32 -0.95 -1.95
C CYS A 36 1.67 -0.83 -0.57
N MET A 37 1.83 0.31 0.10
CA MET A 37 1.18 0.57 1.38
C MET A 37 -0.33 0.50 1.29
N GLN A 38 -0.95 1.15 0.30
CA GLN A 38 -2.40 1.06 0.09
C GLN A 38 -2.86 -0.36 -0.21
N LEU A 39 -2.09 -1.11 -1.02
CA LEU A 39 -2.41 -2.49 -1.37
C LEU A 39 -2.39 -3.40 -0.14
N LYS A 40 -1.31 -3.38 0.64
CA LYS A 40 -1.18 -4.21 1.84
C LYS A 40 -2.16 -3.80 2.93
N TYR A 41 -2.37 -2.50 3.11
CA TYR A 41 -3.40 -2.00 4.03
C TYR A 41 -4.77 -2.55 3.65
N TYR A 42 -5.15 -2.51 2.37
CA TYR A 42 -6.43 -3.05 1.93
C TYR A 42 -6.54 -4.57 2.15
N LYS A 43 -5.49 -5.34 1.85
CA LYS A 43 -5.49 -6.79 2.10
C LYS A 43 -5.67 -7.14 3.59
N ASN A 44 -5.13 -6.32 4.49
CA ASN A 44 -5.17 -6.55 5.94
C ASN A 44 -6.43 -6.01 6.61
N TYR A 45 -7.02 -4.92 6.10
CA TYR A 45 -8.12 -4.19 6.77
C TYR A 45 -9.40 -4.05 5.96
N GLY A 46 -9.40 -4.38 4.66
CA GLY A 46 -10.56 -4.25 3.77
C GLY A 46 -10.98 -2.82 3.43
N ALA A 47 -10.17 -1.82 3.82
CA ALA A 47 -10.38 -0.41 3.55
C ALA A 47 -9.08 0.25 3.08
N PHE A 48 -9.17 1.47 2.55
CA PHE A 48 -7.97 2.27 2.24
C PHE A 48 -7.66 3.22 3.41
N PRO A 49 -6.38 3.54 3.66
CA PRO A 49 -6.03 4.59 4.61
C PRO A 49 -6.57 5.94 4.13
N GLU A 50 -7.06 6.77 5.06
CA GLU A 50 -7.58 8.11 4.74
C GLU A 50 -6.44 9.12 4.65
N ASN A 51 -5.39 8.92 5.45
CA ASN A 51 -4.22 9.78 5.49
C ASN A 51 -2.97 9.02 5.96
N GLY A 52 -1.80 9.68 5.87
CA GLY A 52 -0.52 9.07 6.24
C GLY A 52 -0.37 8.74 7.73
N LYS A 53 -1.15 9.37 8.62
CA LYS A 53 -1.10 9.08 10.07
C LYS A 53 -1.81 7.76 10.42
N ASP A 54 -2.63 7.23 9.52
CA ASP A 54 -3.31 5.94 9.72
C ASP A 54 -2.36 4.75 9.52
N ILE A 55 -1.19 5.00 8.95
CA ILE A 55 -0.16 4.02 8.64
C ILE A 55 0.82 3.93 9.81
N SER A 56 1.03 2.71 10.29
CA SER A 56 2.09 2.42 11.26
C SER A 56 3.46 2.50 10.60
N GLU A 57 4.42 3.08 11.32
CA GLU A 57 5.82 3.22 10.87
C GLU A 57 6.50 1.87 10.63
N ILE A 58 6.18 0.84 11.42
CA ILE A 58 6.88 -0.46 11.33
C ILE A 58 6.66 -1.13 9.96
N PRO A 59 5.43 -1.32 9.45
CA PRO A 59 5.25 -1.90 8.12
C PRO A 59 5.63 -0.94 6.98
N LEU A 60 5.60 0.37 7.23
CA LEU A 60 6.07 1.38 6.28
C LEU A 60 7.56 1.21 6.01
N GLN A 61 8.37 1.14 7.08
CA GLN A 61 9.81 0.89 7.00
C GLN A 61 10.11 -0.47 6.35
N TYR A 62 9.37 -1.51 6.75
CA TYR A 62 9.56 -2.85 6.20
C TYR A 62 9.34 -2.92 4.68
N ILE A 63 8.36 -2.18 4.14
CA ILE A 63 8.14 -2.10 2.69
C ILE A 63 9.16 -1.18 2.01
N SER A 64 9.55 -0.09 2.65
CA SER A 64 10.53 0.84 2.09
C SER A 64 11.90 0.16 1.89
N GLU A 65 12.31 -0.69 2.83
CA GLU A 65 13.51 -1.53 2.73
C GLU A 65 13.43 -2.55 1.59
N GLN A 66 12.29 -3.22 1.41
CA GLN A 66 12.09 -4.16 0.29
C GLN A 66 12.17 -3.49 -1.09
N LEU A 67 11.80 -2.21 -1.18
CA LEU A 67 11.80 -1.43 -2.41
C LEU A 67 13.07 -0.62 -2.64
N ASP A 68 13.95 -0.52 -1.65
CA ASP A 68 15.12 0.38 -1.63
C ASP A 68 14.72 1.86 -1.91
N ILE A 69 13.71 2.34 -1.18
CA ILE A 69 13.17 3.71 -1.28
C ILE A 69 13.04 4.31 0.12
N SER A 70 13.15 5.64 0.25
CA SER A 70 12.86 6.32 1.52
C SER A 70 11.39 6.22 1.92
N ASP A 71 11.13 6.14 3.23
CA ASP A 71 9.82 5.96 3.85
C ASP A 71 8.90 7.21 3.81
N ASN A 72 9.21 8.21 2.97
CA ASN A 72 8.47 9.47 2.96
C ASN A 72 7.17 9.40 2.16
N ILE A 73 6.07 9.11 2.87
CA ILE A 73 4.70 9.15 2.32
C ILE A 73 3.86 10.31 2.83
N PHE A 74 4.34 11.09 3.81
CA PHE A 74 3.55 12.11 4.50
C PHE A 74 3.21 13.32 3.63
N SER A 75 3.99 13.56 2.57
CA SER A 75 3.73 14.60 1.57
C SER A 75 2.73 14.19 0.48
N TYR A 76 2.25 12.93 0.50
CA TYR A 76 1.35 12.41 -0.52
C TYR A 76 -0.07 12.98 -0.39
N GLU A 77 -0.65 13.40 -1.51
CA GLU A 77 -2.04 13.87 -1.58
C GLU A 77 -3.02 12.69 -1.77
N TRP A 78 -3.61 12.25 -0.66
CA TRP A 78 -4.51 11.10 -0.56
C TRP A 78 -5.84 11.23 -1.32
N GLU A 79 -6.24 12.46 -1.64
CA GLU A 79 -7.47 12.77 -2.39
C GLU A 79 -7.22 13.19 -3.85
N SER A 80 -5.98 13.10 -4.30
CA SER A 80 -5.62 13.40 -5.69
C SER A 80 -6.27 12.42 -6.68
N ARG A 81 -6.34 12.83 -7.96
CA ARG A 81 -6.76 11.94 -9.06
C ARG A 81 -5.87 10.69 -9.14
N THR A 82 -4.58 10.82 -8.85
CA THR A 82 -3.62 9.71 -8.81
C THR A 82 -3.95 8.74 -7.70
N ALA A 83 -4.27 9.22 -6.50
CA ALA A 83 -4.67 8.36 -5.38
C ALA A 83 -5.94 7.55 -5.71
N ARG A 84 -6.96 8.20 -6.27
CA ARG A 84 -8.19 7.51 -6.71
C ARG A 84 -7.91 6.45 -7.77
N ARG A 85 -7.02 6.73 -8.73
CA ARG A 85 -6.59 5.77 -9.75
C ARG A 85 -5.88 4.57 -9.10
N HIS A 86 -4.96 4.79 -8.18
CA HIS A 86 -4.28 3.70 -7.45
C HIS A 86 -5.27 2.81 -6.71
N ARG A 87 -6.22 3.40 -5.97
CA ARG A 87 -7.28 2.64 -5.28
C ARG A 87 -8.07 1.76 -6.25
N GLN A 88 -8.44 2.29 -7.42
CA GLN A 88 -9.15 1.52 -8.43
C GLN A 88 -8.31 0.39 -9.05
N GLU A 89 -7.03 0.64 -9.33
CA GLU A 89 -6.09 -0.38 -9.80
C GLU A 89 -5.91 -1.50 -8.78
N ILE A 90 -5.80 -1.16 -7.49
CA ILE A 90 -5.71 -2.13 -6.38
C ILE A 90 -6.97 -2.99 -6.30
N LEU A 91 -8.16 -2.38 -6.33
CA LEU A 91 -9.42 -3.14 -6.32
C LEU A 91 -9.54 -4.07 -7.52
N THR A 92 -9.07 -3.63 -8.69
CA THR A 92 -9.07 -4.42 -9.93
C THR A 92 -8.13 -5.62 -9.82
N PHE A 93 -6.91 -5.40 -9.31
CA PHE A 93 -5.93 -6.46 -9.05
C PHE A 93 -6.47 -7.50 -8.05
N LEU A 94 -7.09 -7.04 -6.97
CA LEU A 94 -7.72 -7.89 -5.95
C LEU A 94 -9.04 -8.52 -6.40
N LYS A 95 -9.50 -8.24 -7.63
CA LYS A 95 -10.77 -8.69 -8.21
C LYS A 95 -12.00 -8.31 -7.35
N ILE A 96 -11.88 -7.23 -6.59
CA ILE A 96 -12.97 -6.68 -5.78
C ILE A 96 -13.86 -5.84 -6.68
N ARG A 97 -15.13 -6.24 -6.80
CA ARG A 97 -16.14 -5.50 -7.54
C ARG A 97 -16.85 -4.55 -6.59
N LYS A 98 -17.03 -3.29 -7.00
CA LYS A 98 -17.98 -2.39 -6.33
C LYS A 98 -19.35 -3.05 -6.35
N LEU A 99 -19.92 -3.29 -5.18
CA LEU A 99 -21.35 -3.60 -5.07
C LEU A 99 -22.11 -2.34 -5.54
N ARG A 100 -22.87 -2.49 -6.63
CA ARG A 100 -23.80 -1.47 -7.09
C ARG A 100 -25.03 -1.60 -6.18
N VAL A 101 -25.11 -0.74 -5.16
CA VAL A 101 -26.33 -0.54 -4.37
C VAL A 101 -27.19 0.47 -5.12
#